data_AF-A0A163M6Z3-F1
#
_entry.id   AF-A0A163M6Z3-F1
#
_cell.length_a   1.000
_cell.length_b   1.000
_cell.length_c   1.000
_cell.angle_alpha   90.00
_cell.angle_beta   90.00
_cell.angle_gamma   90.00
#
_symmetry.space_group_name_H-M   'P 1'
#
loop_
_entity.id
_entity.type
_entity.pdbx_description
1 polymer ?
#
loop_
_entity_poly.entity_id
_entity_poly.type
_entity_poly.pdbx_seq_one_letter_code
_entity_poly.pdbx_strand_id
1 'polypeptide(L)'
;MIVDITEKYALKWFEQIKVKKKDLPDNFLKEEWAPLLQSFIRKNSIKFDNIESILILDKMLKKEVSKEEIYSISYCFGEIIKQNFGAEWDYSPEDGPFINNIAGSEKIALKPFVLVTKIVMNPDVLSLEYFFINIKSAVDGIKN
;
A
#
# COMPACT_ATOMS: atom_id res chain seq x y z
N MET A 1 -8.92 -48.32 11.88
CA MET A 1 -8.06 -47.56 12.81
C MET A 1 -7.36 -46.42 12.03
N ILE A 2 -8.15 -45.52 11.44
CA ILE A 2 -7.67 -44.41 10.59
C ILE A 2 -8.13 -43.05 11.16
N VAL A 3 -9.21 -43.04 11.96
CA VAL A 3 -9.84 -41.84 12.52
C VAL A 3 -8.95 -41.13 13.56
N ASP A 4 -8.15 -41.87 14.33
CA ASP A 4 -7.33 -41.32 15.45
C ASP A 4 -6.13 -40.46 14.98
N ILE A 5 -5.62 -40.71 13.76
CA ILE A 5 -4.50 -39.95 13.19
C ILE A 5 -5.00 -38.60 12.67
N THR A 6 -6.18 -38.57 12.06
CA THR A 6 -6.72 -37.33 11.48
C THR A 6 -7.06 -36.32 12.57
N GLU A 7 -7.66 -36.74 13.69
CA GLU A 7 -8.00 -35.81 14.78
C GLU A 7 -6.75 -35.28 15.51
N LYS A 8 -5.80 -36.15 15.91
CA LYS A 8 -4.62 -35.72 16.69
C LYS A 8 -3.63 -34.84 15.93
N TYR A 9 -3.47 -35.07 14.64
CA TYR A 9 -2.46 -34.35 13.85
C TYR A 9 -3.04 -33.16 13.07
N ALA A 10 -4.29 -33.24 12.58
CA ALA A 10 -4.89 -32.10 11.89
C ALA A 10 -5.21 -30.96 12.86
N LEU A 11 -5.77 -31.24 14.06
CA LEU A 11 -6.07 -30.19 15.05
C LEU A 11 -4.82 -29.44 15.48
N LYS A 12 -3.72 -30.14 15.77
CA LYS A 12 -2.43 -29.51 16.11
C LYS A 12 -1.88 -28.65 14.97
N TRP A 13 -2.05 -29.09 13.72
CA TRP A 13 -1.67 -28.30 12.56
C TRP A 13 -2.53 -27.04 12.42
N PHE A 14 -3.85 -27.12 12.63
CA PHE A 14 -4.74 -25.96 12.65
C PHE A 14 -4.48 -25.01 13.84
N GLU A 15 -4.12 -25.52 15.01
CA GLU A 15 -3.73 -24.70 16.17
C GLU A 15 -2.40 -23.98 15.98
N GLN A 16 -1.46 -24.59 15.22
CA GLN A 16 -0.22 -23.95 14.79
C GLN A 16 -0.46 -22.92 13.69
N ILE A 17 -1.47 -23.13 12.85
CA ILE A 17 -2.01 -22.14 11.90
C ILE A 17 -3.13 -21.36 12.58
N LYS A 18 -2.87 -20.86 13.78
CA LYS A 18 -3.57 -19.65 14.21
C LYS A 18 -3.30 -18.62 13.12
N VAL A 19 -4.29 -18.38 12.27
CA VAL A 19 -4.33 -17.28 11.31
C VAL A 19 -3.81 -16.09 12.09
N LYS A 20 -2.57 -15.66 11.82
CA LYS A 20 -1.98 -14.51 12.51
C LYS A 20 -3.02 -13.42 12.38
N LYS A 21 -3.48 -12.87 13.52
CA LYS A 21 -4.33 -11.67 13.50
C LYS A 21 -3.66 -10.74 12.50
N LYS A 22 -4.35 -10.43 11.40
CA LYS A 22 -3.84 -9.47 10.43
C LYS A 22 -3.67 -8.19 11.23
N ASP A 23 -2.43 -7.80 11.48
CA ASP A 23 -2.18 -6.53 12.17
C ASP A 23 -2.85 -5.46 11.31
N LEU A 24 -3.81 -4.78 11.92
CA LEU A 24 -4.55 -3.73 11.24
C LEU A 24 -3.54 -2.62 10.89
N PRO A 25 -3.62 -2.05 9.68
CA PRO A 25 -2.74 -0.97 9.30
C PRO A 25 -2.95 0.25 10.20
N ASP A 26 -1.85 0.87 10.60
CA ASP A 26 -1.90 2.15 11.32
C ASP A 26 -2.51 3.23 10.42
N ASN A 27 -3.25 4.17 11.04
CA ASN A 27 -3.73 5.35 10.32
C ASN A 27 -2.60 6.38 10.20
N PHE A 28 -1.77 6.23 9.16
CA PHE A 28 -0.65 7.12 8.89
C PHE A 28 -1.05 8.50 8.34
N LEU A 29 -2.34 8.85 8.32
CA LEU A 29 -2.81 10.20 8.00
C LEU A 29 -2.96 11.09 9.25
N LYS A 30 -2.86 10.51 10.44
CA LYS A 30 -2.98 11.27 11.69
C LYS A 30 -1.77 12.19 11.92
N GLU A 31 -1.98 13.25 12.69
CA GLU A 31 -0.98 14.29 12.95
C GLU A 31 0.31 13.75 13.58
N GLU A 32 0.24 12.69 14.39
CA GLU A 32 1.44 12.07 14.99
C GLU A 32 2.44 11.53 13.95
N TRP A 33 1.98 11.22 12.73
CA TRP A 33 2.84 10.74 11.64
C TRP A 33 3.54 11.88 10.89
N ALA A 34 3.03 13.12 10.99
CA ALA A 34 3.52 14.24 10.19
C ALA A 34 5.04 14.49 10.32
N PRO A 35 5.66 14.46 11.51
CA PRO A 35 7.11 14.65 11.64
C PRO A 35 7.91 13.55 10.91
N LEU A 36 7.47 12.30 11.04
CA LEU A 36 8.11 11.14 10.40
C LEU A 36 7.99 11.24 8.88
N LEU A 37 6.80 11.51 8.38
CA LEU A 37 6.52 11.64 6.95
C LEU A 37 7.31 12.81 6.34
N GLN A 38 7.33 13.98 6.99
CA GLN A 38 8.09 15.14 6.50
C GLN A 38 9.60 14.85 6.47
N SER A 39 10.12 14.18 7.49
CA SER A 39 11.53 13.75 7.53
C SER A 39 11.84 12.80 6.37
N PHE A 40 10.99 11.80 6.14
CA PHE A 40 11.12 10.84 5.05
C PHE A 40 11.09 11.51 3.67
N ILE A 41 10.13 12.40 3.44
CA ILE A 41 9.97 13.15 2.18
C ILE A 41 11.22 13.99 1.90
N ARG A 42 11.71 14.74 2.90
CA ARG A 42 12.90 15.59 2.76
C ARG A 42 14.16 14.76 2.52
N LYS A 43 14.38 13.72 3.32
CA LYS A 43 15.57 12.86 3.22
C LYS A 43 15.69 12.21 1.83
N ASN A 44 14.57 11.80 1.26
CA ASN A 44 14.54 11.10 -0.03
C ASN A 44 14.21 12.03 -1.21
N SER A 45 14.09 13.34 -0.99
CA SER A 45 13.77 14.34 -2.02
C SER A 45 12.50 14.02 -2.82
N ILE A 46 11.47 13.49 -2.14
CA ILE A 46 10.20 13.11 -2.77
C ILE A 46 9.43 14.38 -3.14
N LYS A 47 9.01 14.46 -4.40
CA LYS A 47 8.16 15.52 -4.95
C LYS A 47 6.89 14.90 -5.51
N PHE A 48 5.72 15.31 -5.00
CA PHE A 48 4.44 14.67 -5.32
C PHE A 48 3.93 14.97 -6.74
N ASP A 49 4.41 16.07 -7.32
CA ASP A 49 4.15 16.50 -8.70
C ASP A 49 5.13 15.88 -9.72
N ASN A 50 6.19 15.21 -9.27
CA ASN A 50 7.18 14.57 -10.13
C ASN A 50 7.03 13.04 -10.13
N ILE A 51 6.72 12.47 -11.30
CA ILE A 51 6.60 11.02 -11.52
C ILE A 51 7.92 10.29 -11.21
N GLU A 52 9.09 10.93 -11.38
CA GLU A 52 10.38 10.32 -11.03
C GLU A 52 10.48 9.93 -9.54
N SER A 53 9.70 10.60 -8.67
CA SER A 53 9.60 10.21 -7.26
C SER A 53 9.09 8.79 -7.10
N ILE A 54 8.26 8.28 -8.01
CA ILE A 54 7.80 6.88 -8.00
C ILE A 54 8.98 5.92 -8.16
N LEU A 55 9.92 6.24 -9.06
CA LEU A 55 11.13 5.43 -9.27
C LEU A 55 12.04 5.41 -8.03
N ILE A 56 12.07 6.51 -7.27
CA ILE A 56 12.78 6.56 -5.99
C ILE A 56 12.13 5.60 -5.00
N LEU A 57 10.80 5.68 -4.83
CA LEU A 57 10.05 4.80 -3.95
C LEU A 57 10.20 3.31 -4.35
N ASP A 58 10.14 2.99 -5.64
CA ASP A 58 10.33 1.62 -6.13
C ASP A 58 11.73 1.07 -5.80
N LYS A 59 12.77 1.89 -5.95
CA LYS A 59 14.14 1.50 -5.57
C LYS A 59 14.27 1.22 -4.07
N MET A 60 13.48 1.89 -3.23
CA MET A 60 13.46 1.63 -1.79
C MET A 60 12.78 0.29 -1.49
N LEU A 61 11.66 -0.01 -2.15
CA LEU A 61 10.92 -1.26 -1.95
C LEU A 61 11.67 -2.54 -2.39
N LYS A 62 12.71 -2.41 -3.21
CA LYS A 62 13.60 -3.53 -3.59
C LYS A 62 14.62 -3.90 -2.52
N LYS A 63 14.69 -3.15 -1.42
CA LYS A 63 15.58 -3.40 -0.29
C LYS A 63 14.77 -3.89 0.91
N GLU A 64 15.44 -4.32 1.97
CA GLU A 64 14.80 -4.52 3.26
C GLU A 64 14.23 -3.17 3.74
N VAL A 65 12.91 -3.11 3.93
CA VAL A 65 12.17 -1.91 4.30
C VAL A 65 11.48 -2.10 5.65
N SER A 66 11.58 -1.10 6.52
CA SER A 66 10.92 -1.11 7.82
C SER A 66 9.39 -0.90 7.68
N LYS A 67 8.66 -1.19 8.76
CA LYS A 67 7.21 -0.94 8.81
C LYS A 67 6.89 0.55 8.59
N GLU A 68 7.66 1.44 9.22
CA GLU A 68 7.54 2.89 9.08
C GLU A 68 7.85 3.36 7.66
N GLU A 69 8.83 2.74 7.00
CA GLU A 69 9.14 3.02 5.60
C GLU A 69 8.00 2.56 4.68
N ILE A 70 7.39 1.41 4.93
CA ILE A 70 6.21 0.95 4.20
C ILE A 70 5.07 1.98 4.32
N TYR A 71 4.79 2.48 5.52
CA TYR A 71 3.77 3.53 5.72
C TYR A 71 4.15 4.83 5.01
N SER A 72 5.41 5.26 5.10
CA SER A 72 5.88 6.49 4.47
C SER A 72 5.80 6.41 2.95
N ILE A 73 6.19 5.27 2.36
CA ILE A 73 6.10 5.01 0.92
C ILE A 73 4.64 4.96 0.49
N SER A 74 3.76 4.33 1.28
CA SER A 74 2.32 4.27 1.02
C SER A 74 1.69 5.65 1.00
N TYR A 75 2.04 6.50 1.97
CA TYR A 75 1.60 7.89 2.02
C TYR A 75 2.10 8.68 0.80
N CYS A 76 3.40 8.61 0.50
CA CYS A 76 4.00 9.34 -0.62
C CYS A 76 3.39 8.93 -1.97
N PHE A 77 3.21 7.63 -2.19
CA PHE A 77 2.56 7.14 -3.41
C PHE A 77 1.12 7.64 -3.49
N GLY A 78 0.39 7.65 -2.37
CA GLY A 78 -0.97 8.15 -2.39
C GLY A 78 -1.08 9.65 -2.62
N GLU A 79 -0.19 10.46 -2.06
CA GLU A 79 -0.12 11.89 -2.38
C GLU A 79 0.21 12.14 -3.85
N ILE A 80 1.09 11.34 -4.47
CA ILE A 80 1.37 11.41 -5.91
C ILE A 80 0.08 11.14 -6.72
N ILE A 81 -0.66 10.07 -6.40
CA ILE A 81 -1.92 9.75 -7.08
C ILE A 81 -2.94 10.88 -6.90
N LYS A 82 -3.12 11.37 -5.67
CA LYS A 82 -4.03 12.47 -5.35
C LYS A 82 -3.73 13.74 -6.14
N GLN A 83 -2.46 14.14 -6.23
CA GLN A 83 -2.09 15.35 -6.98
C GLN A 83 -2.22 15.18 -8.50
N ASN A 84 -1.89 14.00 -9.03
CA ASN A 84 -1.91 13.76 -10.47
C ASN A 84 -3.31 13.46 -11.03
N PHE A 85 -4.21 12.94 -10.20
CA PHE A 85 -5.53 12.49 -10.64
C PHE A 85 -6.71 13.15 -9.90
N GLY A 86 -6.47 14.13 -9.01
CA GLY A 86 -7.53 14.83 -8.30
C GLY A 86 -8.33 13.91 -7.38
N ALA A 87 -7.62 13.11 -6.57
CA ALA A 87 -8.21 12.11 -5.68
C ALA A 87 -8.24 12.60 -4.22
N GLU A 88 -8.93 11.87 -3.34
CA GLU A 88 -9.09 12.25 -1.93
C GLU A 88 -8.69 11.12 -0.99
N TRP A 89 -8.13 11.47 0.16
CA TRP A 89 -7.82 10.49 1.21
C TRP A 89 -9.06 10.21 2.05
N ASP A 90 -9.21 8.95 2.41
CA ASP A 90 -10.19 8.46 3.35
C ASP A 90 -9.57 7.32 4.18
N TYR A 91 -10.29 6.81 5.18
CA TYR A 91 -9.78 5.82 6.11
C TYR A 91 -10.79 4.72 6.41
N SER A 92 -10.34 3.47 6.30
CA SER A 92 -11.07 2.28 6.78
C SER A 92 -10.26 1.62 7.89
N PRO A 93 -10.88 1.21 9.02
CA PRO A 93 -10.21 0.42 10.04
C PRO A 93 -9.59 -0.89 9.53
N GLU A 94 -10.18 -1.51 8.50
CA GLU A 94 -9.80 -2.81 7.96
C GLU A 94 -8.65 -2.72 6.94
N ASP A 95 -8.65 -1.65 6.15
CA ASP A 95 -7.75 -1.45 5.02
C ASP A 95 -6.72 -0.34 5.23
N GLY A 96 -6.90 0.48 6.27
CA GLY A 96 -6.10 1.65 6.56
C GLY A 96 -6.47 2.85 5.70
N PRO A 97 -5.57 3.84 5.61
CA PRO A 97 -5.73 4.93 4.67
C PRO A 97 -5.83 4.46 3.21
N PHE A 98 -6.83 4.96 2.51
CA PHE A 98 -7.06 4.69 1.10
C PHE A 98 -7.43 5.97 0.35
N ILE A 99 -7.34 5.92 -0.97
CA ILE A 99 -7.63 7.05 -1.85
C ILE A 99 -8.85 6.71 -2.66
N ASN A 100 -9.82 7.62 -2.73
CA ASN A 100 -11.05 7.49 -3.51
C ASN A 100 -11.21 8.69 -4.45
N ASN A 101 -12.33 8.74 -5.17
CA ASN A 101 -12.67 9.83 -6.08
C ASN A 101 -11.59 10.10 -7.15
N ILE A 102 -10.89 9.05 -7.60
CA ILE A 102 -9.79 9.21 -8.57
C ILE A 102 -10.36 9.69 -9.90
N ALA A 103 -9.90 10.86 -10.35
CA ALA A 103 -10.39 11.57 -11.54
C ALA A 103 -11.91 11.83 -11.52
N GLY A 104 -12.49 12.06 -10.34
CA GLY A 104 -13.93 12.29 -10.18
C GLY A 104 -14.78 11.02 -10.18
N SER A 105 -14.16 9.83 -10.15
CA SER A 105 -14.86 8.55 -10.16
C SER A 105 -14.89 7.91 -8.77
N GLU A 106 -16.08 7.82 -8.18
CA GLU A 106 -16.31 7.11 -6.91
C GLU A 106 -16.08 5.60 -7.00
N LYS A 107 -16.07 5.05 -8.22
CA LYS A 107 -15.86 3.61 -8.46
C LYS A 107 -14.39 3.20 -8.34
N ILE A 108 -13.48 4.15 -8.41
CA ILE A 108 -12.04 3.88 -8.37
C ILE A 108 -11.53 4.25 -6.99
N ALA A 109 -11.14 3.21 -6.24
CA ALA A 109 -10.44 3.35 -4.98
C ALA A 109 -9.10 2.63 -5.03
N LEU A 110 -8.10 3.22 -4.39
CA LEU A 110 -6.75 2.70 -4.29
C LEU A 110 -6.39 2.54 -2.81
N LYS A 111 -5.77 1.42 -2.44
CA LYS A 111 -5.30 1.16 -1.08
C LYS A 111 -3.77 1.13 -1.08
N PRO A 112 -3.07 2.28 -0.90
CA PRO A 112 -1.63 2.36 -1.10
C PRO A 112 -0.86 1.38 -0.22
N PHE A 113 -1.24 1.26 1.06
CA PHE A 113 -0.62 0.30 1.98
C PHE A 113 -0.69 -1.15 1.49
N VAL A 114 -1.85 -1.56 0.98
CA VAL A 114 -2.05 -2.92 0.44
C VAL A 114 -1.17 -3.13 -0.80
N LEU A 115 -1.05 -2.13 -1.66
CA LEU A 115 -0.22 -2.22 -2.88
C LEU A 115 1.27 -2.27 -2.54
N VAL A 116 1.74 -1.39 -1.66
CA VAL A 116 3.13 -1.37 -1.20
C VAL A 116 3.48 -2.70 -0.55
N THR A 117 2.63 -3.22 0.32
CA THR A 117 2.85 -4.53 0.96
C THR A 117 2.92 -5.66 -0.08
N LYS A 118 2.06 -5.65 -1.11
CA LYS A 118 2.13 -6.62 -2.20
C LYS A 118 3.44 -6.55 -2.98
N ILE A 119 3.98 -5.34 -3.19
CA ILE A 119 5.27 -5.14 -3.85
C ILE A 119 6.41 -5.65 -2.97
N VAL A 120 6.42 -5.33 -1.67
CA VAL A 120 7.43 -5.86 -0.73
C VAL A 120 7.44 -7.39 -0.71
N MET A 121 6.27 -8.02 -0.85
CA MET A 121 6.16 -9.48 -0.95
C MET A 121 6.57 -10.05 -2.31
N ASN A 122 6.57 -9.25 -3.39
CA ASN A 122 6.86 -9.68 -4.77
C ASN A 122 7.67 -8.61 -5.54
N PRO A 123 8.87 -8.22 -5.06
CA PRO A 123 9.57 -7.03 -5.54
C PRO A 123 10.15 -7.19 -6.97
N ASP A 124 10.27 -8.41 -7.47
CA ASP A 124 10.74 -8.71 -8.82
C ASP A 124 9.63 -8.70 -9.87
N VAL A 125 8.37 -8.65 -9.45
CA VAL A 125 7.19 -8.79 -10.34
C VAL A 125 6.35 -7.50 -10.36
N LEU A 126 6.25 -6.80 -9.23
CA LEU A 126 5.40 -5.63 -9.08
C LEU A 126 6.23 -4.37 -8.82
N SER A 127 5.74 -3.24 -9.30
CA SER A 127 6.29 -1.91 -9.03
C SER A 127 5.18 -0.87 -8.88
N LEU A 128 5.47 0.20 -8.15
CA LEU A 128 4.59 1.38 -8.05
C LEU A 128 4.42 2.04 -9.41
N GLU A 129 5.47 2.07 -10.24
CA GLU A 129 5.39 2.56 -11.62
C GLU A 129 4.34 1.78 -12.44
N TYR A 130 4.34 0.44 -12.34
CA TYR A 130 3.33 -0.39 -13.02
C TYR A 130 1.91 -0.03 -12.58
N PHE A 131 1.68 0.13 -11.27
CA PHE A 131 0.36 0.53 -10.76
C PHE A 131 -0.04 1.94 -11.21
N PHE A 132 0.90 2.88 -11.20
CA PHE A 132 0.65 4.25 -11.66
C PHE A 132 0.22 4.29 -13.13
N ILE A 133 0.92 3.57 -14.01
CA ILE A 133 0.60 3.50 -15.44
C ILE A 133 -0.79 2.88 -15.67
N ASN A 134 -1.14 1.84 -14.91
CA ASN A 134 -2.46 1.22 -15.01
C ASN A 134 -3.59 2.16 -14.56
N ILE A 135 -3.38 2.90 -13.47
CA ILE A 135 -4.35 3.91 -13.00
C ILE A 135 -4.50 5.00 -14.06
N LYS A 136 -3.37 5.53 -14.58
CA LYS A 136 -3.38 6.53 -15.64
C LYS A 136 -4.17 6.06 -16.86
N SER A 137 -3.90 4.84 -17.33
CA SER A 137 -4.62 4.26 -18.47
C SER A 137 -6.12 4.09 -18.21
N ALA A 138 -6.51 3.68 -16.99
CA ALA A 138 -7.91 3.58 -16.61
C ALA A 138 -8.61 4.95 -16.57
N VAL A 139 -7.92 5.98 -16.05
CA VAL A 139 -8.42 7.36 -16.02
C VAL A 139 -8.54 7.95 -17.43
N ASP A 140 -7.55 7.75 -18.29
CA ASP A 140 -7.56 8.23 -19.67
C ASP A 140 -8.67 7.54 -20.49
N GLY A 141 -8.97 6.26 -20.20
CA GLY A 141 -10.09 5.53 -20.79
C GLY A 141 -11.48 6.02 -20.37
N ILE A 142 -11.60 6.70 -19.22
CA ILE A 142 -12.88 7.28 -18.73
C ILE A 142 -13.17 8.63 -19.39
N LYS A 143 -12.14 9.34 -19.86
CA LYS A 143 -12.27 10.66 -20.48
C LYS A 143 -12.69 10.62 -21.96
N ASN A 144 -12.70 9.43 -22.57
CA ASN A 144 -13.16 9.17 -23.95
C ASN A 144 -14.57 8.59 -23.96
#